data_AF-A0A833DXU8-F1
#
_entry.id   AF-A0A833DXU8-F1
#
_cell.length_a   1.000
_cell.length_b   1.000
_cell.length_c   1.000
_cell.angle_alpha   90.00
_cell.angle_beta   90.00
_cell.angle_gamma   90.00
#
_symmetry.space_group_name_H-M   'P 1'
#
loop_
_entity.id
_entity.type
_entity.pdbx_description
1 polymer ?
#
loop_
_entity_poly.entity_id
_entity_poly.type
_entity_poly.pdbx_seq_one_letter_code
_entity_poly.pdbx_strand_id
1 'polypeptide(L)' 'MGLEIRVGLLLYGRSELKLLKGKCIELDDEGKIVGVGANCSPYTVDLGASTLLMPPLCNGHVHVFDLGVADRWEN' A
#
# COMPACT_ATOMS: atom_id res chain seq x y z
N MET A 1 -9.82 5.87 -16.69
CA MET A 1 -10.49 6.65 -15.62
C MET A 1 -9.89 6.10 -14.35
N GLY A 2 -9.00 6.87 -13.74
CA GLY A 2 -8.15 6.40 -12.64
C GLY A 2 -8.96 5.95 -11.43
N LEU A 3 -8.34 5.10 -10.61
CA LEU A 3 -8.91 4.61 -9.36
C LEU A 3 -8.54 5.56 -8.23
N GLU A 4 -9.53 6.01 -7.45
CA GLU A 4 -9.27 6.73 -6.21
C GLU A 4 -9.58 5.84 -5.00
N ILE A 5 -8.68 5.82 -4.02
CA ILE A 5 -8.78 5.02 -2.80
C ILE A 5 -8.75 5.94 -1.58
N ARG A 6 -9.72 5.82 -0.68
CA ARG A 6 -9.72 6.49 0.63
C ARG A 6 -9.19 5.53 1.69
N VAL A 7 -8.24 6.03 2.48
CA VAL A 7 -7.63 5.28 3.58
C VAL A 7 -7.73 6.04 4.90
N GLY A 8 -8.04 5.31 5.96
CA GLY A 8 -8.07 5.84 7.32
C GLY A 8 -6.70 6.29 7.79
N LEU A 9 -5.68 5.48 7.53
CA LEU A 9 -4.29 5.70 7.93
C LEU A 9 -3.34 5.40 6.76
N LEU A 10 -2.39 6.30 6.49
CA LEU A 10 -1.37 6.15 5.45
C LEU A 10 0.01 6.38 6.05
N LEU A 11 0.92 5.41 5.92
CA LEU A 11 2.34 5.63 6.17
C LEU A 11 3.02 6.10 4.90
N TYR A 12 3.83 7.15 5.02
CA TYR A 12 4.59 7.73 3.92
C TYR A 12 5.91 8.27 4.45
N GLY A 13 6.97 8.15 3.65
CA GLY A 13 8.26 8.73 3.96
C GLY A 13 9.40 7.99 3.30
N ARG A 14 10.55 8.65 3.22
CA ARG A 14 11.75 8.09 2.57
C ARG A 14 12.80 7.66 3.59
N SER A 15 13.11 8.54 4.53
CA SER A 15 14.05 8.30 5.64
C SER A 15 13.33 8.12 6.99
N GLU A 16 12.18 8.77 7.16
CA GLU A 16 11.33 8.65 8.35
C GLU A 16 9.88 8.46 7.91
N LEU A 17 9.19 7.49 8.52
CA LEU A 17 7.78 7.24 8.27
C LEU A 17 6.91 8.24 9.03
N LYS A 18 6.00 8.87 8.29
CA LYS A 18 4.98 9.78 8.80
C LYS A 18 3.61 9.15 8.63
N LEU A 19 2.78 9.27 9.66
CA LEU A 19 1.40 8.82 9.64
C LEU A 19 0.50 9.97 9.20
N LEU A 20 -0.18 9.78 8.08
CA LEU A 20 -1.24 10.65 7.58
C LEU A 20 -2.59 10.01 7.84
N LYS A 21 -3.60 10.81 8.19
CA LYS A 21 -4.96 10.34 8.48
C LYS A 21 -5.94 10.81 7.41
N GLY A 22 -6.90 9.96 7.07
CA GLY A 22 -8.02 10.28 6.19
C GLY A 22 -7.58 10.83 4.83
N LYS A 23 -6.74 10.06 4.12
CA LYS A 23 -6.18 10.48 2.83
C LYS A 23 -6.84 9.76 1.67
N CYS A 24 -6.86 10.44 0.53
CA CYS A 24 -7.31 9.91 -0.74
C CYS A 24 -6.07 9.74 -1.61
N ILE A 25 -5.94 8.60 -2.27
CA ILE A 25 -4.82 8.22 -3.12
C ILE A 25 -5.37 8.01 -4.51
N GLU A 26 -4.85 8.77 -5.46
CA GLU A 26 -5.23 8.68 -6.87
C GLU A 26 -4.21 7.82 -7.62
N LEU A 27 -4.72 6.84 -8.35
CA LEU A 27 -3.95 5.94 -9.20
C LEU A 27 -4.29 6.20 -10.66
N ASP A 28 -3.28 6.23 -11.52
CA ASP A 28 -3.50 6.19 -12.97
C ASP A 28 -3.95 4.81 -13.47
N ASP A 29 -4.20 4.70 -14.77
CA ASP A 29 -4.66 3.46 -15.39
C ASP A 29 -3.57 2.35 -15.39
N GLU A 30 -2.30 2.67 -15.06
CA GLU A 30 -1.20 1.72 -14.83
C GLU A 30 -1.03 1.34 -13.35
N GLY A 31 -1.84 1.90 -12.45
CA GLY A 31 -1.76 1.68 -11.01
C GLY A 31 -0.65 2.47 -10.31
N LYS A 32 -0.07 3.50 -10.94
CA LYS A 32 0.92 4.39 -10.31
C LYS A 32 0.20 5.48 -9.51
N ILE A 33 0.77 5.83 -8.37
CA ILE A 33 0.27 6.94 -7.55
C ILE A 33 0.57 8.26 -8.26
N VAL A 34 -0.48 9.00 -8.62
CA VAL A 34 -0.39 10.33 -9.24
C VAL A 34 -0.77 11.46 -8.28
N GLY A 35 -1.47 11.15 -7.18
CA GLY A 35 -1.91 12.15 -6.21
C GLY A 35 -2.17 11.58 -4.81
N VAL A 36 -1.92 12.41 -3.79
CA VAL A 36 -2.32 12.14 -2.40
C VAL A 36 -2.94 13.40 -1.81
N GLY A 37 -4.22 13.34 -1.43
CA GLY A 37 -5.02 14.50 -1.02
C GLY A 37 -5.87 14.27 0.22
N ALA A 38 -6.52 15.33 0.70
CA ALA A 38 -7.49 15.27 1.81
C ALA A 38 -8.96 15.28 1.34
N ASN A 39 -9.21 15.72 0.10
CA ASN A 39 -10.55 15.81 -0.47
C ASN A 39 -10.71 14.67 -1.47
N CYS A 40 -11.59 13.72 -1.15
CA CYS A 40 -11.85 12.58 -2.02
C CYS A 40 -12.94 12.92 -3.02
N SER A 41 -12.86 12.31 -4.20
CA SER A 41 -13.96 12.21 -5.14
C SER A 41 -15.18 11.48 -4.51
N PRO A 42 -16.41 11.71 -5.02
CA PRO A 42 -17.57 10.90 -4.66
C PRO A 42 -17.48 9.43 -5.09
N TYR A 43 -16.60 9.11 -6.05
CA TYR A 43 -16.50 7.77 -6.66
C TYR A 43 -15.35 6.93 -6.08
N THR A 44 -14.94 7.23 -4.85
CA THR A 44 -13.75 6.68 -4.21
C THR A 44 -14.04 5.35 -3.52
N VAL A 45 -13.10 4.41 -3.63
CA VAL A 45 -13.14 3.15 -2.88
C VAL A 45 -12.67 3.40 -1.46
N ASP A 46 -13.55 3.25 -0.47
CA ASP A 46 -13.22 3.45 0.95
C ASP A 46 -12.75 2.14 1.60
N LEU A 47 -11.49 2.11 2.07
CA LEU A 47 -10.92 0.97 2.77
C LEU A 47 -11.27 0.93 4.26
N GLY A 48 -11.94 1.96 4.79
CA GLY A 48 -12.35 2.06 6.18
C GLY A 48 -11.40 2.87 7.07
N ALA A 49 -11.95 3.39 8.16
CA ALA A 49 -11.29 4.36 9.03
C ALA A 49 -10.11 3.81 9.85
N SER A 50 -10.09 2.51 10.14
CA SER A 50 -9.00 1.84 10.88
C SER A 50 -7.96 1.18 9.98
N THR A 51 -8.18 1.17 8.67
CA THR A 51 -7.28 0.51 7.72
C THR A 51 -6.01 1.33 7.53
N LEU A 52 -4.88 0.67 7.75
CA LEU A 52 -3.54 1.20 7.53
C LEU A 52 -3.01 0.75 6.18
N LEU A 53 -2.71 1.71 5.31
CA LEU A 53 -1.94 1.49 4.11
C LEU A 53 -0.49 1.90 4.36
N MET A 54 0.45 1.01 4.01
CA MET A 54 1.88 1.26 4.13
C MET A 54 2.61 0.85 2.86
N PRO A 55 3.75 1.48 2.52
CA PRO A 55 4.59 1.01 1.44
C PRO A 55 5.05 -0.42 1.74
N PRO A 56 5.06 -1.30 0.73
CA PRO A 56 5.55 -2.66 0.93
C PRO A 56 7.02 -2.63 1.35
N LEU A 57 7.40 -3.51 2.27
CA LEU A 57 8.80 -3.73 2.60
C LEU A 57 9.46 -4.53 1.48
N CYS A 58 10.43 -3.94 0.78
CA CYS A 58 11.19 -4.64 -0.22
C CYS A 58 12.09 -5.69 0.46
N ASN A 59 11.98 -6.95 0.03
CA ASN A 59 12.92 -7.97 0.44
C ASN A 59 14.27 -7.72 -0.26
N GLY A 60 15.29 -7.36 0.52
CA GLY A 60 16.64 -7.07 0.00
C GLY A 60 17.45 -8.32 -0.34
N HIS A 61 17.04 -9.51 0.13
CA HIS A 61 17.80 -10.74 -0.07
C HIS A 61 16.93 -11.97 0.16
N VAL A 62 16.84 -12.85 -0.84
CA VAL A 62 16.04 -14.08 -0.78
C VAL A 62 16.79 -15.28 -1.35
N HIS A 63 16.77 -16.38 -0.60
CA HIS A 63 17.22 -17.69 -1.09
C HIS A 63 16.00 -18.51 -1.50
N VAL A 64 15.67 -18.47 -2.79
CA VAL A 64 14.44 -19.11 -3.30
C VAL A 64 14.46 -20.63 -3.13
N PHE A 65 15.64 -21.25 -3.22
CA PHE A 65 15.77 -22.71 -3.09
C PHE A 65 15.50 -23.19 -1.66
N ASP A 66 15.90 -22.41 -0.65
CA ASP A 66 15.71 -22.75 0.76
C ASP A 66 14.23 -22.85 1.12
N LEU A 67 13.40 -21.96 0.56
CA LEU A 67 11.95 -22.00 0.72
C LEU A 67 11.36 -23.32 0.18
N GLY A 68 11.83 -23.78 -0.98
CA GLY A 68 11.36 -25.04 -1.57
C GLY A 68 11.82 -26.28 -0.81
N VAL A 69 12.95 -26.21 -0.11
CA VAL A 69 13.42 -27.31 0.76
C VAL A 69 12.63 -27.34 2.06
N ALA A 70 12.37 -26.17 2.68
CA ALA A 70 11.56 -26.07 3.89
C ALA A 70 10.13 -26.57 3.67
N ASP A 71 9.48 -26.16 2.58
CA ASP A 71 8.11 -26.56 2.23
C ASP A 71 7.97 -28.09 2.04
N ARG A 72 9.04 -28.74 1.59
CA ARG A 72 9.09 -30.20 1.37
C ARG A 72 9.42 -31.01 2.63
N TRP A 73 9.87 -30.37 3.70
CA TRP A 73 10.14 -31.02 4.99
C TRP A 73 9.01 -30.79 6.01
N GLU A 74 8.20 -29.74 5.83
CA GLU A 74 7.03 -29.45 6.67
C GLU A 74 5.72 -30.14 6.19
N ASN A 75 5.70 -30.72 4.98
CA ASN A 75 4.61 -31.52 4.41
C ASN A 75 5.06 -32.95 4.07
#